data_AF-A0A6A7JTX2-F1
#
_entry.id   AF-A0A6A7JTX2-F1
#
_cell.length_a   1.000
_cell.length_b   1.000
_cell.length_c   1.000
_cell.angle_alpha   90.00
_cell.angle_beta   90.00
_cell.angle_gamma   90.00
#
_symmetry.space_group_name_H-M   'P 1'
#
loop_
_entity.id
_entity.type
_entity.pdbx_description
1 polymer ?
#
loop_
_entity_poly.entity_id
_entity_poly.type
_entity_poly.pdbx_seq_one_letter_code
_entity_poly.pdbx_strand_id
1 'polypeptide(L)'
;MNLWDKKAKTYSRYSAKLNTIQNQIFEECLKLNIDFNKKNIIDIGCGTGVWTLHLAKKAKKILALDSSKTMLEILKEDAKNLNLINIIYENLSFETWSQKKLNTHFDLAFLSMSPALNDEKDYKNFLNLAKIKIYIAWADYRKSNFLDPIFKHFNTQFKGFYEQDLENYLLEKNITFHKAIFNETRHIKRTREQAVENALWHLNMNAITSSKKELLSLIKNDVFETINSKIKLLIINN
;
A
#
# COMPACT_ATOMS: atom_id res chain seq x y z
N MET A 1 0.30 -8.58 -18.15
CA MET A 1 0.19 -8.93 -16.72
C MET A 1 1.34 -8.26 -15.99
N ASN A 2 1.04 -7.27 -15.14
CA ASN A 2 2.07 -6.52 -14.43
C ASN A 2 2.59 -7.33 -13.21
N LEU A 3 3.63 -6.82 -12.54
CA LEU A 3 4.23 -7.48 -11.37
C LEU A 3 3.21 -7.71 -10.24
N TRP A 4 2.29 -6.77 -10.06
CA TRP A 4 1.27 -6.81 -9.02
C TRP A 4 0.14 -7.79 -9.31
N ASP A 5 -0.20 -8.06 -10.58
CA ASP A 5 -1.16 -9.10 -10.96
C ASP A 5 -0.69 -10.48 -10.49
N LYS A 6 0.62 -10.75 -10.58
CA LYS A 6 1.22 -11.98 -10.03
C LYS A 6 1.13 -12.02 -8.51
N LYS A 7 1.35 -10.88 -7.85
CA LYS A 7 1.32 -10.76 -6.40
C LYS A 7 -0.09 -10.96 -5.82
N ALA A 8 -1.10 -10.46 -6.52
CA ALA A 8 -2.48 -10.33 -6.07
C ALA A 8 -3.02 -11.62 -5.42
N LYS A 9 -2.71 -12.79 -6.00
CA LYS A 9 -3.15 -14.11 -5.50
C LYS A 9 -2.71 -14.43 -4.07
N THR A 10 -1.61 -13.84 -3.62
CA THR A 10 -1.02 -14.05 -2.29
C THR A 10 -0.98 -12.77 -1.46
N TYR A 11 -1.55 -11.68 -1.98
CA TYR A 11 -1.61 -10.41 -1.27
C TYR A 11 -2.66 -10.47 -0.17
N SER A 12 -2.50 -9.62 0.85
CA SER A 12 -3.44 -9.58 1.96
C SER A 12 -4.85 -9.27 1.47
N ARG A 13 -5.81 -10.13 1.81
CA ARG A 13 -7.23 -9.88 1.55
C ARG A 13 -7.83 -9.06 2.70
N TYR A 14 -8.94 -8.40 2.43
CA TYR A 14 -9.66 -7.64 3.43
C TYR A 14 -10.13 -8.52 4.60
N SER A 15 -10.12 -7.94 5.80
CA SER A 15 -10.67 -8.51 7.03
C SER A 15 -11.68 -7.54 7.60
N ALA A 16 -12.85 -8.03 8.04
CA ALA A 16 -13.84 -7.16 8.69
C ALA A 16 -13.30 -6.53 9.99
N LYS A 17 -12.39 -7.21 10.67
CA LYS A 17 -11.69 -6.70 11.85
C LYS A 17 -10.42 -5.97 11.41
N LEU A 18 -10.30 -4.72 11.85
CA LEU A 18 -9.11 -3.91 11.72
C LEU A 18 -7.94 -4.57 12.46
N ASN A 19 -6.77 -4.60 11.83
CA ASN A 19 -5.54 -4.97 12.52
C ASN A 19 -5.03 -3.81 13.40
N THR A 20 -3.98 -4.07 14.20
CA THR A 20 -3.44 -3.07 15.15
C THR A 20 -3.06 -1.76 14.46
N ILE A 21 -2.33 -1.82 13.34
CA ILE A 21 -1.91 -0.61 12.61
C ILE A 21 -3.09 0.15 12.04
N GLN A 22 -4.09 -0.55 11.50
CA GLN A 22 -5.30 0.09 10.99
C GLN A 22 -6.08 0.80 12.11
N ASN A 23 -6.22 0.18 13.29
CA ASN A 23 -6.84 0.84 14.44
C ASN A 23 -6.06 2.09 14.84
N GLN A 24 -4.75 1.98 15.02
CA GLN A 24 -3.90 3.10 15.42
C GLN A 24 -3.95 4.27 14.42
N ILE A 25 -3.96 3.98 13.12
CA ILE A 25 -4.07 5.01 12.08
C ILE A 25 -5.45 5.68 12.10
N PHE A 26 -6.54 4.92 12.26
CA PHE A 26 -7.87 5.51 12.36
C PHE A 26 -8.05 6.33 13.65
N GLU A 27 -7.48 5.87 14.77
CA GLU A 27 -7.45 6.63 16.03
C GLU A 27 -6.66 7.93 15.88
N GLU A 28 -5.53 7.91 15.18
CA GLU A 28 -4.73 9.11 14.93
C GLU A 28 -5.47 10.11 14.02
N CYS A 29 -6.16 9.62 12.99
CA CYS A 29 -7.05 10.45 12.16
C CYS A 29 -8.17 11.08 13.00
N LEU A 30 -8.75 10.32 13.94
CA LEU A 30 -9.82 10.81 14.82
C LEU A 30 -9.33 11.91 15.77
N LYS A 31 -8.13 11.78 16.36
CA LYS A 31 -7.52 12.82 17.21
C LYS A 31 -7.37 14.16 16.49
N LEU A 32 -7.18 14.12 15.17
CA LEU A 32 -7.07 15.29 14.30
C LEU A 32 -8.42 15.73 13.70
N ASN A 33 -9.53 15.18 14.17
CA ASN A 33 -10.88 15.46 13.68
C ASN A 33 -11.07 15.19 12.18
N ILE A 34 -10.35 14.20 11.63
CA ILE A 34 -10.54 13.78 10.24
C ILE A 34 -11.77 12.88 10.15
N ASP A 35 -12.79 13.39 9.47
CA ASP A 35 -14.04 12.67 9.24
C ASP A 35 -14.09 12.07 7.84
N PHE A 36 -14.29 10.75 7.77
CA PHE A 36 -14.48 9.99 6.54
C PHE A 36 -15.95 9.88 6.11
N ASN A 37 -16.90 10.27 6.98
CA ASN A 37 -18.32 10.13 6.69
C ASN A 37 -18.76 11.04 5.53
N LYS A 38 -19.54 10.46 4.61
CA LYS A 38 -20.12 11.17 3.45
C LYS A 38 -19.10 11.93 2.58
N LYS A 39 -17.82 11.54 2.64
CA LYS A 39 -16.74 12.11 1.81
C LYS A 39 -16.63 11.43 0.45
N ASN A 40 -16.19 12.17 -0.55
CA ASN A 40 -15.67 11.63 -1.81
C ASN A 40 -14.17 11.39 -1.62
N ILE A 41 -13.75 10.13 -1.73
CA ILE A 41 -12.38 9.71 -1.43
C ILE A 41 -11.74 9.13 -2.69
N ILE A 42 -10.45 9.39 -2.90
CA ILE A 42 -9.62 8.59 -3.81
C ILE A 42 -8.64 7.73 -3.00
N ASP A 43 -8.57 6.44 -3.29
CA ASP A 43 -7.60 5.49 -2.72
C ASP A 43 -6.62 5.06 -3.82
N ILE A 44 -5.39 5.56 -3.73
CA ILE A 44 -4.36 5.47 -4.78
C ILE A 44 -3.44 4.28 -4.49
N GLY A 45 -3.33 3.36 -5.43
CA GLY A 45 -2.70 2.06 -5.21
C GLY A 45 -3.47 1.23 -4.20
N CYS A 46 -4.79 1.16 -4.38
CA CYS A 46 -5.72 0.56 -3.43
C CYS A 46 -5.50 -0.96 -3.22
N GLY A 47 -4.77 -1.62 -4.12
CA GLY A 47 -4.50 -3.05 -4.08
C GLY A 47 -5.80 -3.86 -4.03
N THR A 48 -5.80 -4.89 -3.18
CA THR A 48 -6.97 -5.74 -2.89
C THR A 48 -8.05 -5.06 -2.03
N GLY A 49 -7.89 -3.77 -1.69
CA GLY A 49 -8.94 -3.01 -1.01
C GLY A 49 -8.93 -3.08 0.51
N VAL A 50 -7.79 -3.42 1.14
CA VAL A 50 -7.68 -3.54 2.60
C VAL A 50 -8.03 -2.25 3.35
N TRP A 51 -7.91 -1.08 2.71
CA TRP A 51 -8.38 0.20 3.24
C TRP A 51 -9.69 0.64 2.60
N THR A 52 -9.77 0.55 1.27
CA THR A 52 -10.94 0.93 0.46
C THR A 52 -12.24 0.41 1.05
N LEU A 53 -12.29 -0.87 1.45
CA LEU A 53 -13.52 -1.51 1.93
C LEU A 53 -13.93 -1.03 3.33
N HIS A 54 -12.98 -0.63 4.19
CA HIS A 54 -13.31 0.02 5.47
C HIS A 54 -13.80 1.46 5.26
N LEU A 55 -13.11 2.21 4.39
CA LEU A 55 -13.48 3.58 4.07
C LEU A 55 -14.86 3.64 3.39
N ALA A 56 -15.17 2.70 2.50
CA ALA A 56 -16.41 2.66 1.73
C ALA A 56 -17.66 2.51 2.61
N LYS A 57 -17.54 1.93 3.81
CA LYS A 57 -18.64 1.86 4.78
C LYS A 57 -19.06 3.22 5.33
N LYS A 58 -18.21 4.25 5.21
CA LYS A 58 -18.45 5.60 5.74
C LYS A 58 -18.56 6.65 4.63
N ALA A 59 -17.77 6.50 3.57
CA ALA A 59 -17.68 7.44 2.48
C ALA A 59 -19.00 7.57 1.70
N LYS A 60 -19.21 8.74 1.10
CA LYS A 60 -20.27 8.91 0.09
C LYS A 60 -19.92 8.12 -1.18
N LYS A 61 -18.66 8.22 -1.60
CA LYS A 61 -18.15 7.59 -2.82
C LYS A 61 -16.64 7.40 -2.72
N ILE A 62 -16.13 6.29 -3.25
CA ILE A 62 -14.69 6.05 -3.34
C ILE A 62 -14.29 5.77 -4.78
N LEU A 63 -13.22 6.41 -5.24
CA LEU A 63 -12.48 6.00 -6.42
C LEU A 63 -11.29 5.14 -5.98
N ALA A 64 -11.36 3.85 -6.27
CA ALA A 64 -10.29 2.88 -6.06
C ALA A 64 -9.42 2.80 -7.33
N LEU A 65 -8.20 3.33 -7.24
CA LEU A 65 -7.26 3.43 -8.35
C LEU A 65 -6.10 2.45 -8.14
N ASP A 66 -5.89 1.53 -9.07
CA ASP A 66 -4.72 0.65 -9.04
C ASP A 66 -4.24 0.27 -10.45
N SER A 67 -2.93 0.12 -10.61
CA SER A 67 -2.32 -0.32 -11.86
C SER A 67 -2.57 -1.80 -12.18
N SER A 68 -2.89 -2.63 -11.18
CA SER A 68 -3.18 -4.05 -11.32
C SER A 68 -4.67 -4.33 -11.50
N LYS A 69 -4.99 -5.01 -12.61
CA LYS A 69 -6.34 -5.46 -12.87
C LYS A 69 -6.76 -6.55 -11.88
N THR A 70 -5.86 -7.49 -11.58
CA THR A 70 -6.16 -8.61 -10.67
C THR A 70 -6.39 -8.13 -9.23
N MET A 71 -5.67 -7.10 -8.78
CA MET A 71 -5.94 -6.47 -7.48
C MET A 71 -7.37 -5.90 -7.40
N LEU A 72 -7.78 -5.16 -8.44
CA LEU A 72 -9.12 -4.59 -8.53
C LEU A 72 -10.22 -5.66 -8.66
N GLU A 73 -9.95 -6.77 -9.35
CA GLU A 73 -10.88 -7.91 -9.43
C GLU A 73 -11.15 -8.51 -8.04
N ILE A 74 -10.11 -8.71 -7.23
CA ILE A 74 -10.25 -9.19 -5.83
C ILE A 74 -11.04 -8.19 -5.00
N LEU A 75 -10.68 -6.90 -5.08
CA LEU A 75 -11.38 -5.84 -4.35
C LEU A 75 -12.87 -5.78 -4.74
N LYS A 76 -13.19 -5.93 -6.04
CA LYS A 76 -14.57 -5.91 -6.54
C LYS A 76 -15.38 -7.13 -6.06
N GLU A 77 -14.75 -8.30 -5.99
CA GLU A 77 -15.36 -9.50 -5.41
C GLU A 77 -15.73 -9.28 -3.93
N ASP A 78 -14.78 -8.76 -3.14
CA ASP A 78 -14.99 -8.49 -1.72
C ASP A 78 -16.03 -7.39 -1.49
N ALA A 79 -16.02 -6.33 -2.29
CA ALA A 79 -17.04 -5.28 -2.25
C ALA A 79 -18.44 -5.82 -2.53
N LYS A 80 -18.59 -6.73 -3.50
CA LYS A 80 -19.86 -7.40 -3.82
C LYS A 80 -20.34 -8.23 -2.63
N ASN A 81 -19.46 -9.01 -2.01
CA ASN A 81 -19.80 -9.83 -0.83
C ASN A 81 -20.22 -8.97 0.38
N LEU A 82 -19.75 -7.71 0.45
CA LEU A 82 -20.10 -6.74 1.48
C LEU A 82 -21.27 -5.83 1.10
N ASN A 83 -21.87 -6.01 -0.08
CA ASN A 83 -22.91 -5.13 -0.64
C ASN A 83 -22.52 -3.64 -0.73
N LEU A 84 -21.24 -3.36 -0.97
CA LEU A 84 -20.72 -2.00 -1.15
C LEU A 84 -20.89 -1.56 -2.61
N ILE A 85 -21.78 -0.61 -2.84
CA ILE A 85 -22.14 -0.11 -4.19
C ILE A 85 -21.55 1.27 -4.53
N ASN A 86 -20.82 1.87 -3.60
CA ASN A 86 -20.30 3.24 -3.70
C ASN A 86 -18.82 3.32 -4.13
N ILE A 87 -18.27 2.24 -4.67
CA ILE A 87 -16.87 2.17 -5.13
C ILE A 87 -16.82 2.20 -6.66
N ILE A 88 -16.06 3.13 -7.22
CA ILE A 88 -15.64 3.17 -8.62
C ILE A 88 -14.24 2.59 -8.72
N TYR A 89 -14.01 1.74 -9.71
CA TYR A 89 -12.73 1.07 -9.94
C TYR A 89 -12.09 1.62 -11.21
N GLU A 90 -10.85 2.08 -11.13
CA GLU A 90 -10.07 2.51 -12.31
C GLU A 90 -8.74 1.78 -12.37
N ASN A 91 -8.51 1.06 -13.48
CA ASN A 91 -7.28 0.33 -13.72
C ASN A 91 -6.26 1.18 -14.49
N LEU A 92 -5.58 2.07 -13.79
CA LEU A 92 -4.55 2.96 -14.33
C LEU A 92 -3.43 3.16 -13.30
N SER A 93 -2.22 3.51 -13.75
CA SER A 93 -1.22 4.08 -12.85
C SER A 93 -1.67 5.48 -12.41
N PHE A 94 -1.18 5.92 -11.25
CA PHE A 94 -1.46 7.28 -10.77
C PHE A 94 -0.97 8.36 -11.74
N GLU A 95 0.22 8.17 -12.29
CA GLU A 95 0.81 9.06 -13.29
C GLU A 95 -0.09 9.23 -14.52
N THR A 96 -0.59 8.13 -15.11
CA THR A 96 -1.47 8.20 -16.28
C THR A 96 -2.85 8.75 -15.92
N TRP A 97 -3.36 8.39 -14.74
CA TRP A 97 -4.66 8.83 -14.26
C TRP A 97 -4.69 10.36 -14.04
N SER A 98 -3.67 10.89 -13.36
CA SER A 98 -3.56 12.32 -13.03
C SER A 98 -3.43 13.20 -14.28
N GLN A 99 -2.78 12.71 -15.34
CA GLN A 99 -2.71 13.40 -16.63
C GLN A 99 -4.05 13.45 -17.37
N LYS A 100 -4.90 12.41 -17.23
CA LYS A 100 -6.21 12.32 -17.92
C LYS A 100 -7.33 13.04 -17.18
N LYS A 101 -7.20 13.20 -15.86
CA LYS A 101 -8.26 13.68 -14.96
C LYS A 101 -7.91 15.02 -14.34
N LEU A 102 -7.41 15.92 -15.18
CA LEU A 102 -7.10 17.31 -14.80
C LEU A 102 -8.32 17.95 -14.12
N ASN A 103 -8.08 18.72 -13.06
CA ASN A 103 -9.10 19.43 -12.27
C ASN A 103 -10.09 18.54 -11.50
N THR A 104 -9.78 17.25 -11.29
CA THR A 104 -10.56 16.41 -10.38
C THR A 104 -10.17 16.72 -8.93
N HIS A 105 -11.16 16.92 -8.07
CA HIS A 105 -10.96 17.14 -6.65
C HIS A 105 -11.78 16.16 -5.79
N PHE A 106 -11.21 15.78 -4.67
CA PHE A 106 -11.80 14.91 -3.66
C PHE A 106 -11.81 15.63 -2.31
N ASP A 107 -12.64 15.15 -1.39
CA ASP A 107 -12.59 15.61 -0.01
C ASP A 107 -11.34 15.05 0.69
N LEU A 108 -10.94 13.83 0.34
CA LEU A 108 -9.79 13.13 0.90
C LEU A 108 -9.06 12.29 -0.15
N ALA A 109 -7.72 12.37 -0.16
CA ALA A 109 -6.86 11.47 -0.92
C ALA A 109 -6.11 10.53 0.04
N PHE A 110 -6.17 9.24 -0.21
CA PHE A 110 -5.57 8.19 0.61
C PHE A 110 -4.54 7.42 -0.23
N LEU A 111 -3.36 7.18 0.34
CA LEU A 111 -2.32 6.36 -0.26
C LEU A 111 -1.58 5.60 0.83
N SER A 112 -1.54 4.28 0.73
CA SER A 112 -0.89 3.43 1.73
C SER A 112 0.03 2.40 1.10
N MET A 113 1.30 2.40 1.49
CA MET A 113 2.31 1.38 1.16
C MET A 113 2.39 1.08 -0.35
N SER A 114 2.29 2.14 -1.16
CA SER A 114 2.20 2.05 -2.61
C SER A 114 3.37 2.78 -3.29
N PRO A 115 3.94 2.24 -4.38
CA PRO A 115 4.97 2.90 -5.19
C PRO A 115 4.37 3.94 -6.17
N ALA A 116 3.13 4.40 -5.96
CA ALA A 116 2.41 5.22 -6.93
C ALA A 116 2.97 6.65 -7.10
N LEU A 117 3.73 7.16 -6.12
CA LEU A 117 4.40 8.46 -6.22
C LEU A 117 5.90 8.25 -6.43
N ASN A 118 6.42 8.66 -7.58
CA ASN A 118 7.81 8.39 -7.96
C ASN A 118 8.68 9.64 -8.05
N ASP A 119 8.07 10.81 -8.25
CA ASP A 119 8.79 12.06 -8.45
C ASP A 119 8.02 13.29 -7.92
N GLU A 120 8.63 14.47 -8.05
CA GLU A 120 8.02 15.74 -7.65
C GLU A 120 6.69 16.03 -8.36
N LYS A 121 6.52 15.58 -9.62
CA LYS A 121 5.28 15.78 -10.36
C LYS A 121 4.15 14.98 -9.72
N ASP A 122 4.41 13.73 -9.35
CA ASP A 122 3.46 12.89 -8.62
C ASP A 122 3.13 13.48 -7.25
N TYR A 123 4.12 13.99 -6.50
CA TYR A 123 3.88 14.64 -5.22
C TYR A 123 2.97 15.87 -5.36
N LYS A 124 3.23 16.74 -6.34
CA LYS A 124 2.37 17.90 -6.63
C LYS A 124 0.95 17.47 -7.00
N ASN A 125 0.82 16.48 -7.86
CA ASN A 125 -0.49 15.96 -8.26
C ASN A 125 -1.24 15.43 -7.04
N PHE A 126 -0.60 14.60 -6.20
CA PHE A 126 -1.20 14.09 -4.98
C PHE A 126 -1.66 15.22 -4.03
N LEU A 127 -0.82 16.25 -3.85
CA LEU A 127 -1.13 17.40 -3.00
C LEU A 127 -2.24 18.31 -3.54
N ASN A 128 -2.54 18.26 -4.83
CA ASN A 128 -3.63 19.05 -5.44
C ASN A 128 -4.98 18.31 -5.46
N LEU A 129 -5.00 17.00 -5.21
CA LEU A 129 -6.21 16.19 -5.39
C LEU A 129 -7.29 16.41 -4.34
N ALA A 130 -6.91 16.75 -3.12
CA ALA A 130 -7.85 16.82 -2.02
C ALA A 130 -7.43 17.86 -1.00
N LYS A 131 -8.36 18.29 -0.15
CA LYS A 131 -8.01 19.12 1.02
C LYS A 131 -7.20 18.33 2.05
N ILE A 132 -7.68 17.12 2.37
CA ILE A 132 -7.03 16.21 3.30
C ILE A 132 -6.31 15.13 2.51
N LYS A 133 -5.02 14.92 2.80
CA LYS A 133 -4.23 13.83 2.22
C LYS A 133 -3.67 12.95 3.32
N ILE A 134 -3.84 11.66 3.17
CA ILE A 134 -3.32 10.64 4.08
C ILE A 134 -2.32 9.79 3.32
N TYR A 135 -1.09 9.78 3.80
CA TYR A 135 0.01 9.03 3.22
C TYR A 135 0.63 8.10 4.27
N ILE A 136 0.65 6.80 3.99
CA ILE A 136 1.22 5.79 4.88
C ILE A 136 2.37 5.10 4.15
N ALA A 137 3.55 5.11 4.74
CA ALA A 137 4.76 4.52 4.15
C ALA A 137 5.70 3.95 5.22
N TRP A 138 6.79 3.33 4.79
CA TRP A 138 7.83 2.92 5.72
C TRP A 138 8.57 4.15 6.27
N ALA A 139 8.88 4.14 7.56
CA ALA A 139 9.58 5.23 8.23
C ALA A 139 11.09 4.99 8.34
N ASP A 140 11.51 3.73 8.49
CA ASP A 140 12.89 3.39 8.87
C ASP A 140 13.27 1.97 8.43
N TYR A 141 12.64 0.94 9.02
CA TYR A 141 12.99 -0.45 8.74
C TYR A 141 11.78 -1.34 8.44
N ARG A 142 12.05 -2.42 7.71
CA ARG A 142 11.20 -3.59 7.55
C ARG A 142 12.09 -4.83 7.53
N LYS A 143 12.16 -5.54 8.65
CA LYS A 143 13.00 -6.72 8.84
C LYS A 143 12.16 -7.98 8.79
N SER A 144 12.58 -8.95 7.99
CA SER A 144 11.94 -10.26 7.87
C SER A 144 12.93 -11.35 8.23
N ASN A 145 12.59 -12.20 9.20
CA ASN A 145 13.39 -13.37 9.53
C ASN A 145 13.45 -14.42 8.40
N PHE A 146 12.67 -14.26 7.34
CA PHE A 146 12.61 -15.15 6.18
C PHE A 146 13.23 -14.53 4.92
N LEU A 147 12.82 -13.32 4.55
CA LEU A 147 13.27 -12.67 3.31
C LEU A 147 14.67 -12.07 3.45
N ASP A 148 15.06 -11.55 4.62
CA ASP A 148 16.35 -10.89 4.76
C ASP A 148 17.54 -11.85 4.51
N PRO A 149 17.53 -13.10 5.02
CA PRO A 149 18.55 -14.09 4.64
C PRO A 149 18.59 -14.41 3.15
N ILE A 150 17.43 -14.44 2.47
CA ILE A 150 17.35 -14.65 1.02
C ILE A 150 17.96 -13.46 0.30
N PHE A 151 17.61 -12.23 0.69
CA PHE A 151 18.17 -11.03 0.09
C PHE A 151 19.70 -10.97 0.25
N LYS A 152 20.22 -11.33 1.43
CA LYS A 152 21.65 -11.46 1.66
C LYS A 152 22.31 -12.47 0.71
N HIS A 153 21.67 -13.63 0.49
CA HIS A 153 22.19 -14.65 -0.43
C HIS A 153 22.31 -14.14 -1.87
N PHE A 154 21.32 -13.37 -2.34
CA PHE A 154 21.30 -12.79 -3.69
C PHE A 154 21.95 -11.40 -3.78
N ASN A 155 22.71 -10.99 -2.77
CA ASN A 155 23.36 -9.67 -2.67
C ASN A 155 22.42 -8.50 -2.99
N THR A 156 21.24 -8.53 -2.38
CA THR A 156 20.17 -7.55 -2.57
C THR A 156 19.53 -7.15 -1.25
N GLN A 157 18.50 -6.32 -1.31
CA GLN A 157 17.79 -5.80 -0.14
C GLN A 157 16.30 -5.64 -0.43
N PHE A 158 15.53 -5.40 0.63
CA PHE A 158 14.11 -5.09 0.49
C PHE A 158 13.91 -3.80 -0.30
N LYS A 159 12.99 -3.81 -1.28
CA LYS A 159 12.61 -2.64 -2.07
C LYS A 159 11.28 -2.07 -1.58
N GLY A 160 11.30 -0.76 -1.31
CA GLY A 160 10.19 -0.03 -0.72
C GLY A 160 10.64 1.13 0.18
N PHE A 161 11.94 1.20 0.50
CA PHE A 161 12.58 2.40 0.99
C PHE A 161 13.10 3.19 -0.21
N TYR A 162 12.76 4.46 -0.27
CA TYR A 162 13.20 5.39 -1.31
C TYR A 162 14.11 6.43 -0.65
N GLU A 163 15.17 6.84 -1.34
CA GLU A 163 16.10 7.87 -0.84
C GLU A 163 15.35 9.20 -0.59
N GLN A 164 14.38 9.49 -1.44
CA GLN A 164 13.44 10.58 -1.29
C GLN A 164 12.02 10.06 -1.44
N ASP A 165 11.15 10.45 -0.51
CA ASP A 165 9.71 10.23 -0.60
C ASP A 165 8.94 11.53 -0.31
N LEU A 166 7.62 11.41 -0.21
CA LEU A 166 6.75 12.56 0.01
C LEU A 166 7.13 13.36 1.27
N GLU A 167 7.67 12.74 2.32
CA GLU A 167 8.08 13.47 3.53
C GLU A 167 9.21 14.44 3.22
N ASN A 168 10.23 13.98 2.50
CA ASN A 168 11.38 14.81 2.13
C ASN A 168 10.91 16.00 1.30
N TYR A 169 10.02 15.75 0.33
CA TYR A 169 9.42 16.79 -0.49
C TYR A 169 8.65 17.84 0.33
N LEU A 170 7.82 17.39 1.28
CA LEU A 170 7.05 18.29 2.14
C LEU A 170 7.96 19.19 2.99
N LEU A 171 9.04 18.62 3.54
CA LEU A 171 10.04 19.36 4.31
C LEU A 171 10.77 20.38 3.44
N GLU A 172 11.25 19.98 2.26
CA GLU A 172 11.95 20.86 1.30
C GLU A 172 11.08 22.05 0.86
N LYS A 173 9.77 21.85 0.71
CA LYS A 173 8.81 22.89 0.32
C LYS A 173 8.20 23.65 1.50
N ASN A 174 8.61 23.38 2.73
CA ASN A 174 8.03 23.96 3.95
C ASN A 174 6.50 23.78 4.05
N ILE A 175 5.97 22.66 3.54
CA ILE A 175 4.55 22.34 3.63
C ILE A 175 4.30 21.72 5.00
N THR A 176 3.32 22.25 5.74
CA THR A 176 2.98 21.73 7.07
C THR A 176 2.23 20.40 6.96
N PHE A 177 2.62 19.43 7.79
CA PHE A 177 1.95 18.14 7.90
C PHE A 177 2.03 17.61 9.34
N HIS A 178 1.09 16.75 9.71
CA HIS A 178 1.20 15.92 10.92
C HIS A 178 1.92 14.63 10.60
N LYS A 179 2.79 14.19 11.51
CA LYS A 179 3.52 12.91 11.42
C LYS A 179 3.30 12.07 12.67
N ALA A 180 2.92 10.81 12.46
CA ALA A 180 2.90 9.79 13.51
C ALA A 180 3.72 8.56 13.08
N ILE A 181 4.37 7.93 14.06
CA ILE A 181 5.22 6.74 13.86
C ILE A 181 4.62 5.55 14.60
N PHE A 182 4.58 4.40 13.94
CA PHE A 182 4.07 3.15 14.49
C PHE A 182 5.08 2.02 14.32
N ASN A 183 5.13 1.13 15.30
CA ASN A 183 5.86 -0.13 15.19
C ASN A 183 4.85 -1.25 14.95
N GLU A 184 5.12 -2.09 13.95
CA GLU A 184 4.29 -3.25 13.62
C GLU A 184 5.13 -4.52 13.72
N THR A 185 4.55 -5.56 14.32
CA THR A 185 5.01 -6.94 14.19
C THR A 185 3.91 -7.77 13.55
N ARG A 186 4.22 -8.43 12.44
CA ARG A 186 3.31 -9.37 11.76
C ARG A 186 3.89 -10.78 11.78
N HIS A 187 3.02 -11.74 12.00
CA HIS A 187 3.33 -13.15 11.87
C HIS A 187 2.54 -13.73 10.69
N ILE A 188 3.25 -14.39 9.77
CA ILE A 188 2.64 -14.95 8.56
C ILE A 188 3.11 -16.39 8.42
N LYS A 189 2.15 -17.32 8.37
CA LYS A 189 2.41 -18.71 8.01
C LYS A 189 2.25 -18.87 6.50
N ARG A 190 3.23 -19.49 5.85
CA ARG A 190 3.18 -19.85 4.43
C ARG A 190 3.56 -21.31 4.25
N THR A 191 2.91 -21.97 3.30
CA THR A 191 3.45 -23.23 2.79
C THR A 191 4.81 -22.98 2.14
N ARG A 192 5.63 -24.02 2.02
CA ARG A 192 6.91 -23.96 1.33
C ARG A 192 6.78 -23.35 -0.07
N GLU A 193 5.78 -23.76 -0.85
CA GLU A 193 5.54 -23.25 -2.20
C GLU A 193 5.21 -21.75 -2.19
N GLN A 194 4.32 -21.31 -1.30
CA GLN A 194 3.96 -19.90 -1.15
C GLN A 194 5.16 -19.05 -0.72
N ALA A 195 6.03 -19.59 0.13
CA ALA A 195 7.26 -18.92 0.55
C ALA A 195 8.23 -18.75 -0.62
N VAL A 196 8.40 -19.79 -1.46
CA VAL A 196 9.21 -19.73 -2.69
C VAL A 196 8.66 -18.71 -3.68
N GLU A 197 7.35 -18.71 -3.92
CA GLU A 197 6.70 -17.74 -4.82
C GLU A 197 6.84 -16.31 -4.30
N ASN A 198 6.71 -16.11 -2.99
CA ASN A 198 6.91 -14.82 -2.35
C ASN A 198 8.35 -14.32 -2.51
N ALA A 199 9.35 -15.19 -2.31
CA ALA A 199 10.76 -14.85 -2.52
C ALA A 199 11.06 -14.52 -3.99
N LEU A 200 10.60 -15.36 -4.93
CA LEU A 200 10.74 -15.11 -6.38
C LEU A 200 10.19 -13.75 -6.77
N TRP A 201 9.01 -13.40 -6.25
CA TRP A 201 8.38 -12.12 -6.54
C TRP A 201 9.23 -10.94 -6.08
N HIS A 202 9.78 -10.99 -4.86
CA HIS A 202 10.64 -9.93 -4.34
C HIS A 202 11.97 -9.82 -5.10
N LEU A 203 12.59 -10.95 -5.45
CA LEU A 203 13.80 -10.93 -6.29
C LEU A 203 13.51 -10.31 -7.66
N ASN A 204 12.38 -10.66 -8.28
CA ASN A 204 11.97 -10.07 -9.56
C ASN A 204 11.72 -8.55 -9.46
N MET A 205 11.17 -8.08 -8.33
CA MET A 205 10.99 -6.65 -8.05
C MET A 205 12.34 -5.89 -8.00
N ASN A 206 13.41 -6.58 -7.63
CA ASN A 206 14.80 -6.12 -7.64
C ASN A 206 15.54 -6.38 -8.96
N ALA A 207 14.83 -6.79 -10.02
CA ALA A 207 15.41 -7.21 -11.29
C ALA A 207 16.44 -8.36 -11.16
N ILE A 208 16.33 -9.17 -10.09
CA ILE A 208 17.17 -10.35 -9.87
C ILE A 208 16.47 -11.56 -10.46
N THR A 209 17.19 -12.26 -11.33
CA THR A 209 16.73 -13.52 -11.91
C THR A 209 17.17 -14.66 -11.00
N SER A 210 16.22 -15.42 -10.48
CA SER A 210 16.46 -16.67 -9.75
C SER A 210 15.44 -17.72 -10.20
N SER A 211 15.78 -18.99 -10.05
CA SER A 211 14.90 -20.10 -10.42
C SER A 211 14.12 -20.63 -9.21
N LYS A 212 12.93 -21.20 -9.48
CA LYS A 212 12.17 -21.93 -8.45
C LYS A 212 13.00 -23.06 -7.82
N LYS A 213 13.84 -23.74 -8.62
CA LYS A 213 14.72 -24.83 -8.17
C LYS A 213 15.75 -24.34 -7.15
N GLU A 214 16.37 -23.19 -7.41
CA GLU A 214 17.35 -22.58 -6.52
C GLU A 214 16.71 -22.19 -5.20
N LEU A 215 15.57 -21.47 -5.22
CA LEU A 215 14.88 -21.11 -3.99
C LEU A 215 14.32 -22.33 -3.23
N LEU A 216 13.88 -23.38 -3.91
CA LEU A 216 13.51 -24.65 -3.26
C LEU A 216 14.71 -25.30 -2.54
N SER A 217 15.93 -25.05 -3.00
CA SER A 217 17.14 -25.53 -2.31
C SER A 217 17.42 -24.75 -1.03
N LEU A 218 17.04 -23.46 -0.95
CA LEU A 218 17.21 -22.61 0.23
C LEU A 218 16.05 -22.76 1.23
N ILE A 219 14.83 -22.96 0.73
CA ILE A 219 13.60 -23.01 1.52
C ILE A 219 13.18 -24.47 1.66
N LYS A 220 13.54 -25.10 2.78
CA LYS A 220 13.34 -26.53 3.01
C LYS A 220 11.95 -26.91 3.49
N ASN A 221 11.32 -26.05 4.29
CA ASN A 221 10.07 -26.33 5.00
C ASN A 221 9.06 -25.18 4.81
N ASP A 222 7.87 -25.38 5.35
CA ASP A 222 6.91 -24.30 5.60
C ASP A 222 7.54 -23.20 6.46
N VAL A 223 7.09 -21.97 6.24
CA VAL A 223 7.70 -20.78 6.81
C VAL A 223 6.75 -20.10 7.77
N PHE A 224 7.24 -19.83 8.98
CA PHE A 224 6.65 -18.92 9.94
C PHE A 224 7.47 -17.62 9.92
N GLU A 225 7.04 -16.68 9.08
CA GLU A 225 7.71 -15.40 8.92
C GLU A 225 7.25 -14.44 10.03
N THR A 226 8.21 -13.80 10.68
CA THR A 226 7.98 -12.61 11.52
C THR A 226 8.55 -11.40 10.81
N ILE A 227 7.71 -10.40 10.59
CA ILE A 227 8.06 -9.12 9.98
C ILE A 227 7.94 -8.04 11.04
N ASN A 228 9.04 -7.35 11.32
CA ASN A 228 9.04 -6.17 12.17
C ASN A 228 9.25 -4.94 11.30
N SER A 229 8.46 -3.90 11.51
CA SER A 229 8.57 -2.69 10.71
C SER A 229 8.22 -1.43 11.45
N LYS A 230 8.82 -0.32 11.02
CA LYS A 230 8.47 1.04 11.45
C LYS A 230 7.76 1.76 10.32
N ILE A 231 6.55 2.22 10.59
CA ILE A 231 5.61 2.82 9.65
C ILE A 231 5.44 4.29 10.01
N LYS A 232 5.35 5.17 9.02
CA LYS A 232 4.94 6.56 9.17
C LYS A 232 3.57 6.80 8.58
N LEU A 233 2.80 7.64 9.26
CA LEU A 233 1.58 8.27 8.77
C LEU A 233 1.89 9.76 8.63
N LEU A 234 1.66 10.30 7.43
CA LEU A 234 1.64 11.72 7.17
C LEU A 234 0.22 12.14 6.86
N ILE A 235 -0.23 13.22 7.49
CA ILE A 235 -1.52 13.84 7.24
C ILE A 235 -1.26 15.28 6.85
N ILE A 236 -1.68 15.64 5.64
CA ILE A 236 -1.59 16.99 5.11
C ILE A 236 -3.01 17.57 5.06
N ASN A 237 -3.21 18.71 5.71
CA ASN A 237 -4.48 19.41 5.77
C ASN A 237 -4.23 20.89 5.51
N ASN A 238 -4.43 21.30 4.27
CA ASN A 238 -4.22 22.65 3.78
C ASN A 238 -5.40 23.10 2.93
#